data_AF-A0A530LJP1-F1
#
_entry.id   AF-A0A530LJP1-F1
#
_cell.length_a   1.000
_cell.length_b   1.000
_cell.length_c   1.000
_cell.angle_alpha   90.00
_cell.angle_beta   90.00
_cell.angle_gamma   90.00
#
_symmetry.space_group_name_H-M   'P 1'
#
loop_
_entity.id
_entity.type
_entity.pdbx_description
1 polymer ?
#
loop_
_entity_poly.entity_id
_entity_poly.type
_entity_poly.pdbx_seq_one_letter_code
_entity_poly.pdbx_strand_id
1 'polypeptide(L)'
;AAGLGLLGFTALAKPTPWLVWNASASAPIGLYRIAAGALAPGDLVLVRPPEYAAYLAAERSYLPRNVPLAKRLAALPDDNVCA
;
A
#
# COMPACT_ATOMS: atom_id res chain seq x y z
N ALA A 1 -1.72 -15.50 -33.11
CA ALA A 1 -1.02 -16.27 -32.06
C ALA A 1 -0.47 -15.37 -30.95
N ALA A 2 0.40 -14.39 -31.25
CA ALA A 2 1.01 -13.52 -30.24
C ALA A 2 0.00 -12.74 -29.35
N GLY A 3 -1.08 -12.21 -29.93
CA GLY A 3 -2.12 -11.50 -29.17
C GLY A 3 -2.87 -12.38 -28.16
N LEU A 4 -3.19 -13.63 -28.51
CA LEU A 4 -3.79 -14.60 -27.58
C LEU A 4 -2.83 -14.96 -26.44
N GLY A 5 -1.53 -15.08 -26.77
CA GLY A 5 -0.48 -15.32 -25.78
C GLY A 5 -0.33 -14.16 -24.79
N LEU A 6 -0.38 -12.91 -25.26
CA LEU A 6 -0.32 -11.71 -24.39
C LEU A 6 -1.54 -11.62 -23.46
N LEU A 7 -2.74 -11.89 -23.95
CA LEU A 7 -3.95 -11.94 -23.13
C LEU A 7 -3.88 -13.07 -22.09
N GLY A 8 -3.47 -14.28 -22.51
CA GLY A 8 -3.25 -15.40 -21.60
C GLY A 8 -2.20 -15.08 -20.52
N PHE A 9 -1.13 -14.37 -20.88
CA PHE A 9 -0.11 -13.93 -19.94
C PHE A 9 -0.68 -12.97 -18.89
N THR A 10 -1.54 -12.01 -19.26
CA THR A 10 -2.18 -11.12 -18.27
C THR A 10 -3.13 -11.85 -17.31
N ALA A 11 -3.73 -12.97 -17.74
CA ALA A 11 -4.59 -13.79 -16.89
C ALA A 11 -3.80 -14.68 -15.92
N LEU A 12 -2.60 -15.13 -16.33
CA LEU A 12 -1.75 -16.05 -15.56
C LEU A 12 -0.75 -15.30 -14.67
N ALA A 13 -0.20 -14.20 -15.16
CA ALA A 13 0.73 -13.36 -14.41
C ALA A 13 -0.04 -12.48 -13.44
N LYS A 14 0.28 -12.58 -12.14
CA LYS A 14 -0.15 -11.63 -11.11
C LYS A 14 1.02 -10.69 -10.81
N PRO A 15 1.32 -9.69 -11.66
CA PRO A 15 2.45 -8.81 -11.42
C PRO A 15 2.24 -8.07 -10.10
N THR A 16 3.27 -8.06 -9.25
CA THR A 16 3.29 -7.22 -8.06
C THR A 16 3.22 -5.76 -8.50
N PRO A 17 2.26 -4.96 -8.02
CA PRO A 17 2.12 -3.58 -8.46
C PRO A 17 3.37 -2.78 -8.08
N TRP A 18 4.01 -2.14 -9.05
CA TRP A 18 5.16 -1.26 -8.81
C TRP A 18 4.76 0.20 -8.58
N LEU A 19 3.53 0.55 -8.93
CA LEU A 19 3.00 1.90 -8.84
C LEU A 19 1.71 1.89 -8.03
N VAL A 20 1.56 2.89 -7.17
CA VAL A 20 0.40 3.08 -6.29
C VAL A 20 -0.05 4.52 -6.38
N TRP A 21 -1.35 4.72 -6.58
CA TRP A 21 -1.96 6.05 -6.55
C TRP A 21 -2.52 6.33 -5.16
N ASN A 22 -2.02 7.37 -4.48
CA ASN A 22 -2.65 7.87 -3.27
C ASN A 22 -3.74 8.88 -3.64
N ALA A 23 -5.00 8.46 -3.54
CA ALA A 23 -6.16 9.31 -3.78
C ALA A 23 -6.59 10.15 -2.56
N SER A 24 -5.97 9.93 -1.40
CA SER A 24 -6.36 10.56 -0.13
C SER A 24 -5.39 11.68 0.27
N ALA A 25 -5.92 12.75 0.86
CA ALA A 25 -5.14 13.84 1.45
C ALA A 25 -4.41 13.45 2.76
N SER A 26 -4.50 12.19 3.21
CA SER A 26 -3.76 11.69 4.39
C SER A 26 -2.24 11.64 4.20
N ALA A 27 -1.79 11.68 2.95
CA ALA A 27 -0.40 11.81 2.50
C ALA A 27 -0.44 12.66 1.21
N PRO A 28 0.71 13.11 0.65
CA PRO A 28 0.68 13.85 -0.61
C PRO A 28 -0.06 13.05 -1.69
N ILE A 29 -1.02 13.68 -2.36
CA ILE A 29 -1.80 13.04 -3.42
C ILE A 29 -0.89 12.86 -4.63
N GLY A 30 -0.86 11.67 -5.22
CA GLY A 30 0.00 11.40 -6.37
C GLY A 30 0.32 9.94 -6.62
N LEU A 31 1.18 9.73 -7.63
CA LEU A 31 1.67 8.42 -8.05
C LEU A 31 3.01 8.10 -7.36
N TYR A 32 3.04 7.00 -6.63
CA TYR A 32 4.21 6.51 -5.92
C TYR A 32 4.76 5.26 -6.59
N ARG A 33 6.08 5.09 -6.55
CA ARG A 33 6.75 3.85 -6.92
C ARG A 33 7.08 3.04 -5.68
N ILE A 34 6.70 1.76 -5.67
CA ILE A 34 7.11 0.82 -4.63
C ILE A 34 8.59 0.49 -4.86
N ALA A 35 9.40 0.69 -3.83
CA ALA A 35 10.81 0.31 -3.81
C ALA A 35 11.08 -0.66 -2.67
N ALA A 36 12.02 -1.58 -2.89
CA ALA A 36 12.57 -2.42 -1.83
C ALA A 36 13.84 -1.74 -1.28
N GLY A 37 14.06 -1.84 0.03
CA GLY A 37 15.22 -1.23 0.68
C GLY A 37 15.11 -1.26 2.20
N ALA A 38 16.16 -0.76 2.87
CA ALA A 38 16.12 -0.49 4.30
C ALA A 38 15.13 0.63 4.59
N LEU A 39 14.35 0.48 5.65
CA LEU A 39 13.38 1.48 6.11
C LEU A 39 14.03 2.39 7.15
N ALA A 40 13.71 3.67 7.08
CA ALA A 40 14.08 4.67 8.08
C ALA A 40 12.84 5.39 8.61
N PRO A 41 12.86 5.86 9.88
CA PRO A 41 11.84 6.77 10.37
C PRO A 41 11.71 7.98 9.45
N GLY A 42 10.48 8.36 9.14
CA GLY A 42 10.16 9.40 8.17
C GLY A 42 9.81 8.87 6.77
N ASP A 43 10.14 7.63 6.44
CA ASP A 43 9.80 7.05 5.14
C ASP A 43 8.29 6.87 4.96
N LEU A 44 7.82 7.01 3.72
CA LEU A 44 6.44 6.68 3.36
C LEU A 44 6.36 5.20 2.97
N VAL A 45 5.61 4.43 3.75
CA VAL A 45 5.44 2.99 3.56
C VAL A 45 4.01 2.65 3.19
N LEU A 46 3.87 1.58 2.40
CA LEU A 46 2.59 0.99 2.08
C LEU A 46 2.32 -0.15 3.06
N VAL A 47 1.30 0.00 3.91
CA VAL A 47 1.00 -0.95 4.98
C VAL A 47 -0.41 -1.50 4.84
N ARG A 48 -0.57 -2.80 5.10
CA ARG A 48 -1.90 -3.38 5.31
C ARG A 48 -2.33 -3.12 6.76
N PRO A 49 -3.45 -2.41 6.99
CA PRO A 49 -3.95 -2.24 8.33
C PRO A 49 -4.30 -3.60 8.95
N PRO A 50 -4.24 -3.74 10.29
CA PRO A 50 -4.75 -4.92 10.96
C PRO A 50 -6.27 -5.08 10.70
N GLU A 51 -6.77 -6.32 10.71
CA GLU A 51 -8.13 -6.67 10.30
C GLU A 51 -9.22 -5.81 10.96
N TYR A 52 -9.11 -5.55 12.26
CA TYR A 52 -10.09 -4.73 12.99
C TYR A 52 -10.15 -3.30 12.43
N ALA A 53 -9.02 -2.71 12.06
CA ALA A 53 -8.93 -1.36 11.52
C ALA A 53 -9.40 -1.33 10.06
N ALA A 54 -9.08 -2.36 9.27
CA ALA A 54 -9.57 -2.52 7.91
C ALA A 54 -11.11 -2.65 7.88
N TYR A 55 -11.68 -3.44 8.79
CA TYR A 55 -13.12 -3.60 8.94
C TYR A 55 -13.79 -2.27 9.31
N LEU A 56 -13.25 -1.59 10.32
CA LEU A 56 -13.79 -0.31 10.78
C LEU A 56 -13.75 0.78 9.69
N ALA A 57 -12.67 0.83 8.90
CA ALA A 57 -12.54 1.74 7.77
C ALA A 57 -13.55 1.44 6.67
N ALA A 58 -13.80 0.16 6.39
CA ALA A 58 -14.79 -0.26 5.40
C ALA A 58 -16.22 0.00 5.85
N GLU A 59 -16.55 -0.31 7.10
CA GLU A 59 -17.88 -0.03 7.69
C GLU A 59 -18.22 1.46 7.60
N ARG A 60 -17.23 2.32 7.86
CA ARG A 60 -17.37 3.78 7.77
C ARG A 60 -17.20 4.34 6.36
N SER A 61 -17.05 3.49 5.35
CA SER A 61 -16.85 3.90 3.95
C SER A 61 -15.64 4.83 3.74
N TYR A 62 -14.62 4.75 4.59
CA TYR A 62 -13.36 5.48 4.42
C TYR A 62 -12.46 4.81 3.39
N LEU A 63 -12.36 3.48 3.44
CA LEU A 63 -11.49 2.70 2.58
C LEU A 63 -12.02 1.26 2.46
N PRO A 64 -11.98 0.62 1.28
CA PRO A 64 -12.28 -0.80 1.16
C PRO A 64 -11.27 -1.67 1.93
N ARG A 65 -11.73 -2.83 2.44
CA ARG A 65 -10.93 -3.72 3.32
C ARG A 65 -9.60 -4.18 2.73
N ASN A 66 -9.52 -4.32 1.41
CA ASN A 66 -8.37 -4.84 0.69
C ASN A 66 -7.40 -3.76 0.19
N VAL A 67 -7.63 -2.49 0.52
CA VAL A 67 -6.80 -1.38 0.06
C VAL A 67 -5.75 -1.06 1.14
N PRO A 68 -4.46 -1.01 0.77
CA PRO A 68 -3.41 -0.63 1.71
C PRO A 68 -3.39 0.87 2.00
N LEU A 69 -2.76 1.25 3.11
CA LEU A 69 -2.60 2.62 3.55
C LEU A 69 -1.19 3.12 3.25
N ALA A 70 -1.07 4.36 2.78
CA ALA A 70 0.19 5.10 2.78
C ALA A 70 0.36 5.78 4.14
N LYS A 71 1.41 5.43 4.88
CA LYS A 71 1.70 6.00 6.20
C LYS A 71 3.18 6.34 6.34
N ARG A 72 3.47 7.36 7.14
CA ARG A 72 4.84 7.70 7.52
C ARG A 72 5.29 6.75 8.63
N LEU A 73 6.45 6.13 8.46
CA LEU A 73 7.06 5.29 9.49
C LEU A 73 7.54 6.19 10.62
N ALA A 74 6.98 6.01 11.82
CA ALA A 74 7.33 6.84 12.98
C ALA A 74 8.53 6.29 13.76
N ALA A 75 8.67 4.96 13.79
CA ALA A 75 9.61 4.24 14.63
C ALA A 75 9.96 2.89 14.01
N LEU A 76 11.12 2.37 14.37
CA LEU A 76 11.65 1.04 14.04
C LEU A 76 11.56 0.10 15.26
N PRO A 77 11.87 -1.20 15.10
CA PRO A 77 12.12 -2.06 16.24
C PRO A 77 13.13 -1.43 17.21
N ASP A 78 12.92 -1.63 18.52
CA ASP A 78 13.72 -1.09 19.63
C ASP A 78 13.57 0.41 19.93
N ASP A 79 12.83 1.16 19.10
CA ASP A 79 12.47 2.55 19.42
C ASP A 79 11.40 2.61 20.53
N ASN A 80 11.51 3.60 21.42
CA ASN A 80 10.51 3.89 22.43
C ASN A 80 9.57 4.99 21.93
N VAL A 81 8.28 4.67 21.79
CA VAL A 81 7.23 5.63 21.39
C VAL A 81 6.48 6.12 22.63
N CYS A 82 6.63 7.41 22.94
CA CYS A 82 5.94 8.08 24.05
C CYS A 82 4.69 8.82 23.56
N ALA A 83 3.71 9.01 24.46
CA ALA A 83 2.46 9.73 24.22
C ALA A 83 2.51 11.17 24.74
#